data_AF-A0A5C8PU59-F1
#
_entry.id   AF-A0A5C8PU59-F1
#
_cell.length_a   1.000
_cell.length_b   1.000
_cell.length_c   1.000
_cell.angle_alpha   90.00
_cell.angle_beta   90.00
_cell.angle_gamma   90.00
#
_symmetry.space_group_name_H-M   'P 1'
#
loop_
_entity.id
_entity.type
_entity.pdbx_description
1 polymer ?
#
loop_
_entity_poly.entity_id
_entity_poly.type
_entity_poly.pdbx_seq_one_letter_code
_entity_poly.pdbx_strand_id
1 'polypeptide(L)'
;MRSVGSRMRAGWSMRPRGGAVMMFFQDAQFPRCASVIRLRIVGGKLSERVRSALLECIESDALGTKALSAGTYPRVNIVKLVSNGVWDRRVGGLYSGDCDPADLNKVFVNWNVAQDLERYNAPYNARNFERTLLHEVVHWGRKIAGKSGTIGGIEAGDVFEFKAGYTKFQGDHDDRACP
;
A
#
# COMPACT_ATOMS: atom_id res chain seq x y z
N MET A 1 50.02 -42.40 -17.00
CA MET A 1 50.55 -41.11 -16.48
C MET A 1 50.13 -39.99 -17.42
N ARG A 2 49.84 -38.81 -16.84
CA ARG A 2 49.40 -37.53 -17.44
C ARG A 2 47.89 -37.26 -17.49
N SER A 3 47.45 -36.69 -16.36
CA SER A 3 46.49 -35.59 -16.21
C SER A 3 46.75 -34.46 -17.23
N VAL A 4 45.72 -33.72 -17.67
CA VAL A 4 45.28 -32.37 -17.23
C VAL A 4 44.24 -31.86 -18.24
N GLY A 5 43.13 -31.24 -17.81
CA GLY A 5 42.40 -30.36 -18.72
C GLY A 5 40.96 -29.99 -18.38
N SER A 6 40.68 -29.62 -17.12
CA SER A 6 39.43 -28.97 -16.74
C SER A 6 39.17 -27.71 -17.58
N ARG A 7 38.02 -27.62 -18.24
CA ARG A 7 37.44 -26.35 -18.68
C ARG A 7 35.97 -26.29 -18.29
N MET A 8 35.73 -25.84 -17.07
CA MET A 8 34.49 -25.17 -16.71
C MET A 8 34.35 -23.92 -17.58
N ARG A 9 33.32 -23.85 -18.41
CA ARG A 9 32.78 -22.57 -18.87
C ARG A 9 31.55 -22.26 -18.04
N ALA A 10 31.77 -21.50 -16.98
CA ALA A 10 30.75 -20.67 -16.36
C ALA A 10 30.28 -19.66 -17.41
N GLY A 11 28.98 -19.65 -17.68
CA GLY A 11 28.41 -18.83 -18.75
C GLY A 11 26.90 -18.88 -18.79
N TRP A 12 26.25 -18.83 -17.63
CA TRP A 12 24.82 -18.53 -17.55
C TRP A 12 24.69 -17.12 -16.98
N SER A 13 24.74 -16.15 -17.89
CA SER A 13 24.21 -14.81 -17.64
C SER A 13 22.71 -14.97 -17.40
N MET A 14 22.32 -15.04 -16.12
CA MET A 14 20.94 -14.76 -15.74
C MET A 14 20.71 -13.28 -16.00
N ARG A 15 20.24 -12.95 -17.21
CA ARG A 15 19.45 -11.74 -17.38
C ARG A 15 18.16 -11.96 -16.58
N PRO A 16 17.80 -11.08 -15.62
CA PRO A 16 16.44 -11.09 -15.13
C PRO A 16 15.54 -10.75 -16.32
N ARG A 17 14.79 -11.75 -16.78
CA ARG A 17 13.72 -11.56 -17.76
C ARG A 17 12.62 -10.74 -17.09
N GLY A 18 12.29 -9.61 -17.70
CA GLY A 18 11.01 -8.90 -17.59
C GLY A 18 10.40 -8.87 -16.21
N GLY A 19 10.73 -7.84 -15.43
CA GLY A 19 9.89 -7.45 -14.30
C GLY A 19 8.48 -7.24 -14.83
N ALA A 20 7.52 -8.01 -14.31
CA ALA A 20 6.11 -7.78 -14.55
C ALA A 20 5.84 -6.30 -14.28
N VAL A 21 5.33 -5.60 -15.30
CA VAL A 21 4.94 -4.19 -15.19
C VAL A 21 3.90 -4.12 -14.08
N MET A 22 4.31 -3.62 -12.92
CA MET A 22 3.40 -3.39 -11.81
C MET A 22 2.32 -2.42 -12.28
N MET A 23 1.07 -2.88 -12.30
CA MET A 23 -0.05 -2.04 -12.72
C MET A 23 -0.52 -1.17 -11.57
N PHE A 24 0.12 -0.01 -11.41
CA PHE A 24 -0.57 1.15 -10.89
C PHE A 24 -1.26 1.83 -12.09
N PHE A 25 -2.59 1.79 -12.13
CA PHE A 25 -3.36 2.13 -13.34
C PHE A 25 -3.23 3.60 -13.77
N GLN A 26 -2.65 4.43 -12.92
CA GLN A 26 -2.53 5.87 -13.11
C GLN A 26 -1.07 6.34 -13.01
N ASP A 27 -0.11 5.46 -13.34
CA ASP A 27 1.33 5.73 -13.36
C ASP A 27 1.71 7.06 -14.04
N ALA A 28 1.12 7.33 -15.21
CA ALA A 28 1.40 8.55 -15.98
C ALA A 28 0.79 9.82 -15.34
N GLN A 29 -0.31 9.66 -14.59
CA GLN A 29 -1.02 10.76 -13.95
C GLN A 29 -0.44 11.09 -12.56
N PHE A 30 0.11 10.08 -11.88
CA PHE A 30 0.70 10.20 -10.55
C PHE A 30 2.09 9.52 -10.48
N PRO A 31 3.10 10.08 -11.17
CA PRO A 31 4.42 9.46 -11.28
C PRO A 31 5.20 9.43 -9.95
N ARG A 32 4.99 10.37 -9.03
CA ARG A 32 5.64 10.36 -7.71
C ARG A 32 4.99 9.34 -6.79
N CYS A 33 3.66 9.23 -6.79
CA CYS A 33 2.94 8.16 -6.09
C CYS A 33 3.42 6.79 -6.58
N ALA A 34 3.50 6.60 -7.90
CA ALA A 34 4.03 5.38 -8.51
C ALA A 34 5.45 5.07 -8.02
N SER A 35 6.31 6.09 -7.91
CA SER A 35 7.67 5.95 -7.40
C SER A 35 7.71 5.51 -5.94
N VAL A 36 6.85 6.06 -5.07
CA VAL A 36 6.73 5.61 -3.67
C VAL A 36 6.33 4.13 -3.61
N ILE A 37 5.31 3.72 -4.37
CA ILE A 37 4.84 2.33 -4.39
C ILE A 37 5.98 1.40 -4.83
N ARG A 38 6.60 1.70 -5.97
CA ARG A 38 7.61 0.83 -6.58
C ARG A 38 8.89 0.76 -5.76
N LEU A 39 9.36 1.88 -5.23
CA LEU A 39 10.68 1.95 -4.60
C LEU A 39 10.63 1.71 -3.10
N ARG A 40 9.55 2.10 -2.41
CA ARG A 40 9.47 2.03 -0.95
C ARG A 40 8.65 0.84 -0.48
N ILE A 41 7.42 0.73 -0.97
CA ILE A 41 6.47 -0.29 -0.53
C ILE A 41 6.87 -1.66 -1.08
N VAL A 42 6.89 -1.77 -2.41
CA VAL A 42 7.22 -3.04 -3.09
C VAL A 42 8.72 -3.28 -3.20
N GLY A 43 9.50 -2.20 -3.31
CA GLY A 43 10.96 -2.27 -3.38
C GLY A 43 11.64 -2.68 -2.07
N GLY A 44 10.87 -3.00 -1.02
CA GLY A 44 11.40 -3.52 0.24
C GLY A 44 12.15 -2.51 1.10
N LYS A 45 11.86 -1.20 0.95
CA LYS A 45 12.48 -0.15 1.79
C LYS A 45 11.60 0.31 2.95
N LEU A 46 10.50 -0.39 3.23
CA LEU A 46 9.76 -0.16 4.46
C LEU A 46 10.63 -0.53 5.66
N SER A 47 10.49 0.22 6.76
CA SER A 47 11.13 -0.15 8.01
C SER A 47 10.55 -1.46 8.54
N GLU A 48 11.34 -2.20 9.31
CA GLU A 48 10.89 -3.44 9.95
C GLU A 48 9.64 -3.19 10.81
N ARG A 49 9.58 -2.06 11.53
CA ARG A 49 8.42 -1.65 12.32
C ARG A 49 7.14 -1.53 11.48
N VAL A 50 7.21 -0.86 10.34
CA VAL A 50 6.04 -0.68 9.45
C VAL A 50 5.61 -2.04 8.88
N ARG A 51 6.57 -2.86 8.42
CA ARG A 51 6.28 -4.20 7.90
C ARG A 51 5.62 -5.08 8.96
N SER A 52 6.19 -5.16 10.16
CA SER A 52 5.65 -5.98 11.25
C SER A 52 4.26 -5.51 11.68
N ALA A 53 4.02 -4.20 11.78
CA ALA A 53 2.69 -3.67 12.07
C ALA A 53 1.66 -4.05 11.00
N LEU A 54 2.05 -4.02 9.72
CA LEU A 54 1.18 -4.42 8.60
C LEU A 54 0.79 -5.90 8.71
N LEU A 55 1.76 -6.79 8.92
CA LEU A 55 1.52 -8.23 9.04
C LEU A 55 0.64 -8.55 10.25
N GLU A 56 0.91 -7.89 11.38
CA GLU A 56 0.14 -8.05 12.61
C GLU A 56 -1.31 -7.61 12.43
N CYS A 57 -1.56 -6.46 11.77
CA CYS A 57 -2.91 -5.95 11.58
C CYS A 57 -3.70 -6.70 10.50
N ILE A 58 -3.05 -7.18 9.45
CA ILE A 58 -3.71 -8.08 8.47
C ILE A 58 -3.98 -9.46 9.09
N GLU A 59 -3.15 -9.86 10.04
CA GLU A 59 -3.17 -11.16 10.70
C GLU A 59 -3.12 -12.32 9.68
N SER A 60 -2.29 -12.17 8.64
CA SER A 60 -1.98 -13.17 7.62
C SER A 60 -0.67 -12.84 6.91
N ASP A 61 0.38 -13.63 7.17
CA ASP A 61 1.70 -13.43 6.56
C ASP A 61 1.65 -13.57 5.02
N ALA A 62 0.82 -14.49 4.52
CA ALA A 62 0.66 -14.70 3.08
C ALA A 62 0.06 -13.47 2.40
N LEU A 63 -1.01 -12.89 2.96
CA LEU A 63 -1.64 -11.69 2.41
C LEU A 63 -0.77 -10.45 2.62
N GLY A 64 -0.11 -10.32 3.76
CA GLY A 64 0.82 -9.23 4.01
C GLY A 64 2.06 -9.28 3.11
N THR A 65 2.57 -10.47 2.79
CA THR A 65 3.64 -10.64 1.79
C THR A 65 3.14 -10.32 0.39
N LYS A 66 1.94 -10.79 0.02
CA LYS A 66 1.28 -10.44 -1.24
C LYS A 66 1.16 -8.92 -1.39
N ALA A 67 0.76 -8.24 -0.32
CA ALA A 67 0.61 -6.80 -0.21
C ALA A 67 1.93 -6.02 -0.22
N LEU A 68 3.09 -6.66 -0.34
CA LEU A 68 4.39 -5.99 -0.42
C LEU A 68 5.25 -6.49 -1.58
N SER A 69 4.73 -7.37 -2.43
CA SER A 69 5.53 -8.06 -3.45
C SER A 69 5.16 -7.64 -4.87
N ALA A 70 6.17 -7.49 -5.72
CA ALA A 70 5.99 -7.12 -7.12
C ALA A 70 5.14 -8.17 -7.85
N GLY A 71 4.20 -7.71 -8.68
CA GLY A 71 3.31 -8.57 -9.45
C GLY A 71 2.14 -9.17 -8.66
N THR A 72 2.16 -9.10 -7.32
CA THR A 72 1.05 -9.59 -6.48
C THR A 72 0.43 -8.51 -5.58
N TYR A 73 1.09 -7.35 -5.49
CA TYR A 73 0.58 -6.15 -4.83
C TYR A 73 -0.80 -5.77 -5.38
N PRO A 74 -1.78 -5.41 -4.52
CA PRO A 74 -3.09 -4.98 -4.99
C PRO A 74 -2.98 -3.75 -5.89
N ARG A 75 -3.89 -3.65 -6.85
CA ARG A 75 -3.93 -2.51 -7.77
C ARG A 75 -4.36 -1.25 -7.02
N VAL A 76 -3.56 -0.20 -7.09
CA VAL A 76 -3.91 1.08 -6.48
C VAL A 76 -4.70 1.93 -7.47
N ASN A 77 -5.83 2.45 -7.02
CA ASN A 77 -6.69 3.36 -7.76
C ASN A 77 -6.82 4.69 -6.98
N ILE A 78 -6.46 5.79 -7.62
CA ILE A 78 -6.54 7.13 -7.03
C ILE A 78 -7.78 7.82 -7.56
N VAL A 79 -8.70 8.16 -6.65
CA VAL A 79 -10.02 8.67 -7.01
C VAL A 79 -10.44 9.81 -6.08
N LYS A 80 -11.37 10.66 -6.54
CA LYS A 80 -12.02 11.64 -5.66
C LYS A 80 -13.04 10.93 -4.78
N LEU A 81 -12.64 10.59 -3.55
CA LEU A 81 -13.50 9.92 -2.56
C LEU A 81 -14.56 10.84 -1.96
N VAL A 82 -14.34 12.16 -2.03
CA VAL A 82 -15.30 13.16 -1.58
C VAL A 82 -15.70 13.99 -2.80
N SER A 83 -16.98 13.96 -3.14
CA SER A 83 -17.55 14.77 -4.21
C SER A 83 -18.67 15.62 -3.61
N ASN A 84 -18.54 16.95 -3.71
CA ASN A 84 -19.53 17.91 -3.19
C ASN A 84 -19.87 17.71 -1.70
N GLY A 85 -18.87 17.40 -0.86
CA GLY A 85 -19.06 17.17 0.58
C GLY A 85 -19.65 15.80 0.94
N VAL A 86 -20.03 14.99 -0.05
CA VAL A 86 -20.51 13.62 0.16
C VAL A 86 -19.34 12.64 -0.04
N TRP A 87 -19.08 11.84 0.98
CA TRP A 87 -18.17 10.71 0.88
C TRP A 87 -18.77 9.62 -0.01
N ASP A 88 -18.11 9.27 -1.11
CA ASP A 88 -18.43 8.09 -1.88
C ASP A 88 -17.95 6.85 -1.11
N ARG A 89 -18.80 6.39 -0.20
CA ARG A 89 -18.55 5.23 0.67
C ARG A 89 -18.40 3.91 -0.10
N ARG A 90 -18.70 3.87 -1.42
CA ARG A 90 -18.36 2.72 -2.27
C ARG A 90 -16.85 2.55 -2.41
N VAL A 91 -16.10 3.64 -2.28
CA VAL A 91 -14.67 3.67 -2.57
C VAL A 91 -13.81 3.67 -1.30
N GLY A 92 -14.47 3.57 -0.13
CA GLY A 92 -13.95 2.85 1.04
C GLY A 92 -14.61 1.47 1.21
N GLY A 93 -15.30 0.94 0.18
CA GLY A 93 -16.27 -0.16 0.24
C GLY A 93 -15.77 -1.56 0.59
N LEU A 94 -14.72 -1.68 1.40
CA LEU A 94 -14.45 -2.90 2.16
C LEU A 94 -15.13 -2.88 3.54
N TYR A 95 -15.49 -1.70 4.07
CA TYR A 95 -16.14 -1.56 5.38
C TYR A 95 -17.60 -2.02 5.43
N SER A 96 -18.28 -2.21 4.29
CA SER A 96 -19.74 -2.48 4.23
C SER A 96 -20.12 -3.93 3.93
N GLY A 97 -19.18 -4.87 3.90
CA GLY A 97 -19.53 -6.30 3.68
C GLY A 97 -19.68 -6.70 2.21
N ASP A 98 -20.14 -5.80 1.34
CA ASP A 98 -20.41 -6.06 -0.07
C ASP A 98 -19.40 -5.35 -0.98
N CYS A 99 -18.23 -5.98 -1.17
CA CYS A 99 -17.27 -5.53 -2.17
C CYS A 99 -17.60 -6.25 -3.49
N ASP A 100 -17.75 -5.50 -4.58
CA ASP A 100 -17.86 -6.07 -5.92
C ASP A 100 -16.65 -7.00 -6.15
N PRO A 101 -16.84 -8.25 -6.63
CA PRO A 101 -15.74 -9.13 -7.00
C PRO A 101 -14.66 -8.47 -7.87
N ALA A 102 -15.04 -7.52 -8.72
CA ALA A 102 -14.13 -6.75 -9.56
C ALA A 102 -13.20 -5.81 -8.79
N ASP A 103 -13.52 -5.48 -7.53
CA ASP A 103 -12.78 -4.58 -6.66
C ASP A 103 -11.96 -5.31 -5.59
N LEU A 104 -12.08 -6.65 -5.47
CA LEU A 104 -11.37 -7.46 -4.48
C LEU A 104 -9.84 -7.37 -4.56
N ASN A 105 -9.28 -6.97 -5.70
CA ASN A 105 -7.83 -6.79 -5.86
C ASN A 105 -7.42 -5.31 -5.96
N LYS A 106 -8.29 -4.38 -5.53
CA LYS A 106 -8.03 -2.94 -5.59
C LYS A 106 -7.88 -2.35 -4.19
N VAL A 107 -7.03 -1.35 -4.10
CA VAL A 107 -6.88 -0.45 -2.95
C VAL A 107 -7.11 0.97 -3.46
N PHE A 108 -7.95 1.73 -2.77
CA PHE A 108 -8.29 3.08 -3.18
C PHE A 108 -7.59 4.11 -2.31
N VAL A 109 -7.09 5.18 -2.93
CA VAL A 109 -6.47 6.29 -2.22
C VAL A 109 -7.13 7.60 -2.64
N ASN A 110 -7.36 8.48 -1.67
CA ASN A 110 -7.95 9.79 -1.95
C ASN A 110 -7.05 10.61 -2.90
N TRP A 111 -7.66 11.14 -3.95
CA TRP A 111 -7.07 12.05 -4.92
C TRP A 111 -6.29 13.20 -4.28
N ASN A 112 -6.79 13.78 -3.19
CA ASN A 112 -6.13 14.92 -2.54
C ASN A 112 -4.76 14.52 -1.95
N VAL A 113 -4.69 13.38 -1.25
CA VAL A 113 -3.42 12.86 -0.69
C VAL A 113 -2.40 12.60 -1.79
N ALA A 114 -2.86 12.06 -2.93
CA ALA A 114 -2.02 11.83 -4.08
C ALA A 114 -1.54 13.14 -4.73
N GLN A 115 -2.46 14.09 -4.93
CA GLN A 115 -2.14 15.42 -5.48
C GLN A 115 -1.15 16.18 -4.62
N ASP A 116 -1.24 16.10 -3.30
CA ASP A 116 -0.32 16.80 -2.41
C ASP A 116 1.12 16.30 -2.60
N LEU A 117 1.31 14.99 -2.79
CA LEU A 117 2.61 14.43 -3.15
C LEU A 117 3.05 14.85 -4.57
N GLU A 118 2.15 14.78 -5.55
CA GLU A 118 2.47 15.18 -6.94
C GLU A 118 2.79 16.66 -7.09
N ARG A 119 2.23 17.52 -6.25
CA ARG A 119 2.52 18.97 -6.25
C ARG A 119 3.75 19.26 -5.44
N TYR A 120 3.77 18.81 -4.20
CA TYR A 120 4.78 19.17 -3.21
C TYR A 120 5.66 17.95 -2.91
N ASN A 121 6.84 17.88 -3.55
CA ASN A 121 7.80 16.78 -3.38
C ASN A 121 8.57 16.88 -2.04
N ALA A 122 7.83 16.92 -0.93
CA ALA A 122 8.38 16.97 0.41
C ALA A 122 8.41 15.56 1.02
N PRO A 123 9.43 15.23 1.84
CA PRO A 123 9.49 13.96 2.56
C PRO A 123 8.22 13.66 3.37
N TYR A 124 7.60 14.71 3.92
CA TYR A 124 6.33 14.62 4.64
C TYR A 124 5.19 14.07 3.76
N ASN A 125 5.01 14.58 2.54
CA ASN A 125 3.93 14.15 1.66
C ASN A 125 4.14 12.71 1.17
N ALA A 126 5.39 12.32 0.93
CA ALA A 126 5.71 10.93 0.61
C ALA A 126 5.36 9.99 1.77
N ARG A 127 5.66 10.40 3.00
CA ARG A 127 5.30 9.65 4.22
C ARG A 127 3.78 9.62 4.44
N ASN A 128 3.08 10.72 4.18
CA ASN A 128 1.62 10.78 4.30
C ASN A 128 0.93 9.87 3.28
N PHE A 129 1.37 9.89 2.02
CA PHE A 129 0.88 8.98 0.99
C PHE A 129 1.15 7.51 1.34
N GLU A 130 2.36 7.17 1.78
CA GLU A 130 2.71 5.80 2.22
C GLU A 130 1.82 5.35 3.38
N ARG A 131 1.63 6.22 4.39
CA ARG A 131 0.75 5.96 5.53
C ARG A 131 -0.67 5.65 5.08
N THR A 132 -1.30 6.54 4.33
CA THR A 132 -2.67 6.38 3.85
C THR A 132 -2.81 5.14 2.97
N LEU A 133 -1.86 4.88 2.07
CA LEU A 133 -1.94 3.70 1.23
C LEU A 133 -1.84 2.40 2.04
N LEU A 134 -0.91 2.32 3.01
CA LEU A 134 -0.77 1.13 3.83
C LEU A 134 -1.94 0.93 4.80
N HIS A 135 -2.57 2.01 5.28
CA HIS A 135 -3.84 1.98 6.01
C HIS A 135 -4.92 1.25 5.21
N GLU A 136 -5.10 1.62 3.95
CA GLU A 136 -6.09 0.99 3.07
C GLU A 136 -5.73 -0.45 2.69
N VAL A 137 -4.43 -0.76 2.59
CA VAL A 137 -3.93 -2.14 2.41
C VAL A 137 -4.29 -3.03 3.60
N VAL A 138 -4.29 -2.52 4.84
CA VAL A 138 -4.74 -3.29 6.01
C VAL A 138 -6.20 -3.69 5.87
N HIS A 139 -7.06 -2.74 5.50
CA HIS A 139 -8.49 -3.01 5.29
C HIS A 139 -8.73 -4.02 4.18
N TRP A 140 -8.01 -3.88 3.08
CA TRP A 140 -7.99 -4.86 2.00
C TRP A 140 -7.58 -6.26 2.49
N GLY A 141 -6.44 -6.37 3.17
CA GLY A 141 -5.91 -7.66 3.63
C GLY A 141 -6.87 -8.34 4.60
N ARG A 142 -7.44 -7.59 5.55
CA ARG A 142 -8.41 -8.11 6.52
C ARG A 142 -9.69 -8.58 5.86
N LYS A 143 -10.24 -7.83 4.88
CA LYS A 143 -11.41 -8.27 4.13
C LYS A 143 -11.16 -9.60 3.43
N ILE A 144 -10.05 -9.72 2.70
CA ILE A 144 -9.73 -10.94 1.96
C ILE A 144 -9.53 -12.13 2.92
N ALA A 145 -9.03 -11.87 4.13
CA ALA A 145 -8.92 -12.86 5.19
C ALA A 145 -10.25 -13.18 5.90
N GLY A 146 -11.37 -12.54 5.54
CA GLY A 146 -12.66 -12.70 6.23
C GLY A 146 -12.68 -12.11 7.64
N LYS A 147 -11.82 -11.12 7.95
CA LYS A 147 -11.69 -10.49 9.26
C LYS A 147 -12.47 -9.18 9.35
N SER A 148 -12.82 -8.79 10.57
CA SER A 148 -13.47 -7.50 10.85
C SER A 148 -12.62 -6.32 10.38
N GLY A 149 -13.23 -5.22 9.92
CA GLY A 149 -12.53 -3.95 9.67
C GLY A 149 -12.00 -3.25 10.93
N THR A 150 -12.28 -3.82 12.11
CA THR A 150 -11.81 -3.33 13.41
C THR A 150 -10.93 -4.34 14.14
N ILE A 151 -10.07 -3.85 15.04
CA ILE A 151 -9.24 -4.61 15.98
C ILE A 151 -9.49 -4.01 17.37
N GLY A 152 -10.08 -4.80 18.27
CA GLY A 152 -10.43 -4.31 19.61
C GLY A 152 -11.43 -3.14 19.60
N GLY A 153 -12.30 -3.06 18.59
CA GLY A 153 -13.28 -1.97 18.43
C GLY A 153 -12.74 -0.69 17.78
N ILE A 154 -11.45 -0.62 17.49
CA ILE A 154 -10.81 0.50 16.77
C ILE A 154 -10.65 0.13 15.30
N GLU A 155 -10.76 1.10 14.40
CA GLU A 155 -10.48 0.88 12.98
C GLU A 155 -9.09 0.26 12.76
N ALA A 156 -9.00 -0.83 12.00
CA ALA A 156 -7.76 -1.59 11.85
C ALA A 156 -6.61 -0.79 11.23
N GLY A 157 -6.91 0.12 10.29
CA GLY A 157 -5.94 1.03 9.71
C GLY A 157 -5.37 2.01 10.74
N ASP A 158 -6.21 2.57 11.61
CA ASP A 158 -5.78 3.44 12.72
C ASP A 158 -4.85 2.69 13.70
N VAL A 159 -5.20 1.43 14.02
CA VAL A 159 -4.34 0.56 14.85
C VAL A 159 -2.98 0.32 14.18
N PHE A 160 -2.97 0.11 12.86
CA PHE A 160 -1.75 0.01 12.08
C PHE A 160 -0.93 1.30 12.14
N GLU A 161 -1.55 2.47 11.91
CA GLU A 161 -0.84 3.76 11.93
C GLU A 161 -0.10 3.96 13.26
N PHE A 162 -0.80 3.69 14.37
CA PHE A 162 -0.24 3.74 15.71
C PHE A 162 0.95 2.78 15.89
N LYS A 163 0.77 1.50 15.56
CA LYS A 163 1.83 0.48 15.69
C LYS A 163 3.05 0.78 14.82
N ALA A 164 2.82 1.22 13.59
CA ALA A 164 3.85 1.60 12.62
C ALA A 164 4.62 2.88 13.02
N GLY A 165 4.14 3.64 14.01
CA GLY A 165 4.75 4.89 14.43
C GLY A 165 4.49 6.04 13.45
N TYR A 166 3.40 5.95 12.68
CA TYR A 166 2.81 7.11 12.04
C TYR A 166 2.01 7.82 13.13
N THR A 167 2.65 8.72 13.87
CA THR A 167 1.90 9.60 14.78
C THR A 167 0.89 10.39 13.94
N LYS A 168 -0.41 10.31 14.28
CA LYS A 168 -1.39 11.32 13.85
C LYS A 168 -0.79 12.65 14.26
N PHE A 169 -0.36 13.47 13.29
CA PHE A 169 -0.05 14.85 13.61
C PHE A 169 -1.34 15.44 14.16
N GLN A 170 -1.28 15.93 15.40
CA GLN A 170 -2.33 16.71 16.04
C GLN A 170 -2.59 17.93 15.12
N GLY A 171 -3.60 17.81 14.27
CA GLY A 171 -3.91 18.78 13.22
C GLY A 171 -5.25 18.50 12.52
N ASP A 172 -5.70 17.24 12.48
CA ASP A 172 -6.97 16.86 11.84
C ASP A 172 -8.10 16.48 12.81
N HIS A 173 -7.96 16.81 14.10
CA HIS A 173 -9.10 16.84 15.02
C HIS A 173 -9.13 18.18 15.74
N ASP A 174 -9.53 19.21 15.00
CA ASP A 174 -10.26 20.32 15.61
C ASP A 174 -11.74 20.18 15.20
N ASP A 175 -12.39 19.15 15.74
CA ASP A 175 -13.87 19.09 15.87
C ASP A 175 -14.36 20.10 16.93
N ARG A 176 -13.72 21.27 17.02
CA ARG A 176 -14.08 22.38 17.91
C ARG A 176 -14.02 23.70 17.17
N ALA A 177 -14.89 23.88 16.19
CA ALA A 177 -15.46 25.19 15.87
C ALA A 177 -16.74 25.03 15.04
N CYS A 178 -17.80 24.54 15.67
CA CYS A 178 -19.14 25.12 15.44
C CYS A 178 -19.47 25.84 16.76
N PRO A 179 -19.41 27.17 16.75
CA PRO A 179 -20.62 27.96 16.65
C PRO A 179 -20.85 28.54 15.25
#